data_AF-A0A0R3U121-F1
#
_entry.id   AF-A0A0R3U121-F1
#
_cell.length_a   1.000
_cell.length_b   1.000
_cell.length_c   1.000
_cell.angle_alpha   90.00
_cell.angle_beta   90.00
_cell.angle_gamma   90.00
#
_symmetry.space_group_name_H-M   'P 1'
#
loop_
_entity.id
_entity.type
_entity.pdbx_description
1 polymer ?
#
loop_
_entity_poly.entity_id
_entity_poly.type
_entity_poly.pdbx_seq_one_letter_code
_entity_poly.pdbx_strand_id
1 'polypeptide(L)'
;MDGLLHTENSKIDDGSDESEWKQTDKEAEENSKVYFVFSAEWMAVVSEGQKIYLAAFASFYVFSLLVFCYCILQDSTMVHSLKLKAFLNTRPDDPILQKVNFEAKVIFRTGNWYTIQETIVNPTRGIGGYRKSYPLIRDKLHSARSMYKRCLTTNFRTSPILDMANLFLVVGSVIYVFAGPLVILSRGAFYQCSMLGSVFLGACFLLNKAASGFLFDCLLNTQSIQVDNHGGYKEKLYNMTLFEAESLMEKATTSGLGVLVALLGFLPLAIMGCLGIKLLGRPV
;
A
#
# COMPACT_ATOMS: atom_id res chain seq x y z
N MET A 1 28.93 -83.57 31.08
CA MET A 1 29.38 -82.35 31.78
C MET A 1 28.68 -81.18 31.13
N ASP A 2 27.60 -80.74 31.77
CA ASP A 2 27.18 -79.35 32.02
C ASP A 2 27.44 -78.33 30.91
N GLY A 3 26.40 -77.76 30.28
CA GLY A 3 25.65 -76.60 30.79
C GLY A 3 26.10 -75.38 29.99
N LEU A 4 25.33 -74.40 29.53
CA LEU A 4 24.01 -73.83 29.85
C LEU A 4 23.58 -73.07 28.59
N LEU A 5 22.28 -72.98 28.31
CA LEU A 5 21.65 -71.72 27.89
C LEU A 5 20.13 -71.85 28.06
N HIS A 6 19.62 -71.02 28.97
CA HIS A 6 18.22 -70.89 29.36
C HIS A 6 17.33 -70.47 28.19
N THR A 7 16.26 -71.23 27.97
CA THR A 7 15.00 -70.73 27.42
C THR A 7 14.21 -70.03 28.53
N GLU A 8 13.93 -68.75 28.35
CA GLU A 8 13.00 -68.00 29.20
C GLU A 8 11.77 -67.60 28.36
N ASN A 9 10.61 -68.06 28.81
CA ASN A 9 9.29 -67.61 28.36
C ASN A 9 9.08 -66.16 28.82
N SER A 10 8.74 -65.24 27.91
CA SER A 10 8.02 -64.02 28.30
C SER A 10 6.64 -63.99 27.68
N LYS A 11 5.65 -63.93 28.55
CA LYS A 11 4.22 -63.73 28.29
C LYS A 11 3.99 -62.50 27.40
N ILE A 12 3.05 -62.64 26.48
CA ILE A 12 2.40 -61.54 25.75
C ILE A 12 1.55 -60.76 26.76
N ASP A 13 1.82 -59.47 26.91
CA ASP A 13 1.07 -58.53 27.74
C ASP A 13 0.19 -57.68 26.79
N ASP A 14 -1.07 -58.08 26.65
CA ASP A 14 -2.03 -57.60 25.64
C ASP A 14 -2.93 -56.50 26.23
N GLY A 15 -2.31 -55.42 26.72
CA GLY A 15 -3.00 -54.40 27.53
C GLY A 15 -2.59 -52.95 27.32
N SER A 16 -1.73 -52.64 26.33
CA SER A 16 -1.14 -51.30 26.16
C SER A 16 -1.73 -50.46 25.03
N ASP A 17 -2.28 -51.09 23.99
CA ASP A 17 -2.63 -50.36 22.76
C ASP A 17 -3.97 -49.61 22.87
N GLU A 18 -5.03 -50.22 23.40
CA GLU A 18 -6.37 -49.59 23.37
C GLU A 18 -6.49 -48.27 24.17
N SER A 19 -5.68 -48.09 25.21
CA SER A 19 -5.66 -46.86 26.00
C SER A 19 -4.98 -45.71 25.26
N GLU A 20 -3.95 -46.01 24.47
CA GLU A 20 -3.17 -45.00 23.74
C GLU A 20 -3.97 -44.45 22.56
N TRP A 21 -4.69 -45.31 21.83
CA TRP A 21 -5.62 -44.92 20.76
C TRP A 21 -6.82 -44.11 21.29
N LYS A 22 -7.45 -44.53 22.41
CA LYS A 22 -8.56 -43.78 23.02
C LYS A 22 -8.15 -42.42 23.56
N GLN A 23 -6.88 -42.25 23.92
CA GLN A 23 -6.33 -40.99 24.42
C GLN A 23 -5.95 -40.05 23.28
N THR A 24 -5.38 -40.57 22.18
CA THR A 24 -5.14 -39.80 20.95
C THR A 24 -6.44 -39.42 20.24
N ASP A 25 -7.47 -40.27 20.25
CA ASP A 25 -8.79 -39.95 19.69
C ASP A 25 -9.50 -38.88 20.51
N LYS A 26 -9.37 -38.89 21.85
CA LYS A 26 -9.90 -37.81 22.71
C LYS A 26 -9.15 -36.50 22.54
N GLU A 27 -7.82 -36.54 22.41
CA GLU A 27 -7.02 -35.35 22.09
C GLU A 27 -7.35 -34.81 20.69
N ALA A 28 -7.63 -35.69 19.71
CA ALA A 28 -8.09 -35.29 18.38
C ALA A 28 -9.51 -34.71 18.39
N GLU A 29 -10.41 -35.26 19.22
CA GLU A 29 -11.79 -34.81 19.37
C GLU A 29 -11.89 -33.47 20.15
N GLU A 30 -11.03 -33.25 21.15
CA GLU A 30 -10.87 -31.93 21.80
C GLU A 30 -10.21 -30.90 20.88
N ASN A 31 -9.21 -31.29 20.08
CA ASN A 31 -8.58 -30.40 19.09
C ASN A 31 -9.49 -30.08 17.88
N SER A 32 -10.57 -30.86 17.68
CA SER A 32 -11.56 -30.66 16.62
C SER A 32 -12.72 -29.74 17.01
N LYS A 33 -12.85 -29.32 18.28
CA LYS A 33 -13.96 -28.46 18.70
C LYS A 33 -13.77 -27.04 18.16
N VAL A 34 -14.66 -26.67 17.24
CA VAL A 34 -14.78 -25.29 16.76
C VAL A 34 -15.52 -24.49 17.83
N TYR A 35 -14.77 -23.66 18.53
CA TYR A 35 -15.30 -22.78 19.55
C TYR A 35 -15.61 -21.40 18.95
N PHE A 36 -16.86 -20.95 19.06
CA PHE A 36 -17.20 -19.57 18.69
C PHE A 36 -16.43 -18.58 19.58
N VAL A 37 -15.74 -17.61 18.98
CA VAL A 37 -14.99 -16.60 19.74
C VAL A 37 -15.96 -15.79 20.59
N PHE A 38 -15.60 -15.59 21.86
CA PHE A 38 -16.44 -15.03 22.91
C PHE A 38 -17.63 -15.90 23.36
N SER A 39 -17.73 -17.16 22.94
CA SER A 39 -18.61 -18.11 23.62
C SER A 39 -18.10 -18.41 25.04
N ALA A 40 -19.01 -18.77 25.94
CA ALA A 40 -18.66 -19.06 27.34
C ALA A 40 -17.63 -20.20 27.45
N GLU A 41 -17.74 -21.21 26.59
CA GLU A 41 -16.82 -22.35 26.52
C GLU A 41 -15.43 -21.93 26.03
N TRP A 42 -15.36 -21.04 25.03
CA TRP A 42 -14.11 -20.47 24.55
C TRP A 42 -13.43 -19.59 25.59
N MET A 43 -14.20 -18.77 26.32
CA MET A 43 -13.66 -17.94 27.40
C MET A 43 -13.22 -18.75 28.63
N ALA A 44 -13.73 -19.96 28.84
CA ALA A 44 -13.35 -20.78 30.00
C ALA A 44 -11.92 -21.35 29.87
N VAL A 45 -11.43 -21.57 28.65
CA VAL A 45 -10.14 -22.25 28.37
C VAL A 45 -8.96 -21.26 28.30
N VAL A 46 -9.22 -19.96 28.41
CA VAL A 46 -8.25 -18.90 28.10
C VAL A 46 -7.98 -18.04 29.34
N SER A 47 -6.71 -17.76 29.62
CA SER A 47 -6.35 -16.88 30.74
C SER A 47 -6.85 -15.44 30.51
N GLU A 48 -7.10 -14.71 31.59
CA GLU A 48 -7.64 -13.34 31.49
C GLU A 48 -6.72 -12.41 30.68
N GLY A 49 -5.39 -12.56 30.80
CA GLY A 49 -4.41 -11.84 29.99
C GLY A 49 -4.49 -12.16 28.49
N GLN A 50 -4.77 -13.41 28.12
CA GLN A 50 -4.96 -13.80 26.72
C GLN A 50 -6.27 -13.25 26.13
N LYS A 51 -7.32 -13.14 26.95
CA LYS A 51 -8.59 -12.51 26.53
C LYS A 51 -8.39 -11.04 26.22
N ILE A 52 -7.72 -10.31 27.12
CA ILE A 52 -7.42 -8.88 26.94
C ILE A 52 -6.55 -8.68 25.70
N TYR A 53 -5.53 -9.51 25.52
CA TYR A 53 -4.65 -9.46 24.35
C TYR A 53 -5.40 -9.68 23.04
N LEU A 54 -6.22 -10.72 22.95
CA LEU A 54 -7.00 -11.01 21.75
C LEU A 54 -8.03 -9.90 21.48
N ALA A 55 -8.71 -9.40 22.51
CA ALA A 55 -9.67 -8.31 22.37
C ALA A 55 -9.00 -7.03 21.83
N ALA A 56 -7.82 -6.68 22.35
CA ALA A 56 -7.03 -5.57 21.85
C ALA A 56 -6.60 -5.82 20.39
N PHE A 57 -6.05 -6.99 20.08
CA PHE A 57 -5.61 -7.36 18.75
C PHE A 57 -6.76 -7.30 17.72
N ALA A 58 -7.90 -7.89 18.04
CA ALA A 58 -9.09 -7.88 17.19
C ALA A 58 -9.62 -6.46 16.96
N SER A 59 -9.61 -5.62 18.00
CA SER A 59 -10.00 -4.21 17.90
C SER A 59 -9.07 -3.44 16.96
N PHE A 60 -7.75 -3.61 17.10
CA PHE A 60 -6.76 -3.02 16.19
C PHE A 60 -6.93 -3.53 14.75
N TYR A 61 -7.21 -4.83 14.58
CA TYR A 61 -7.44 -5.45 13.29
C TYR A 61 -8.63 -4.81 12.57
N VAL A 62 -9.78 -4.70 13.26
CA VAL A 62 -11.02 -4.10 12.72
C VAL A 62 -10.82 -2.61 12.44
N PHE A 63 -10.21 -1.86 13.36
CA PHE A 63 -9.94 -0.44 13.15
C PHE A 63 -9.05 -0.20 11.94
N SER A 64 -7.95 -0.95 11.82
CA SER A 64 -7.03 -0.85 10.69
C SER A 64 -7.72 -1.22 9.38
N LEU A 65 -8.60 -2.23 9.40
CA LEU A 65 -9.42 -2.61 8.24
C LEU A 65 -10.35 -1.47 7.81
N LEU A 66 -11.03 -0.82 8.74
CA LEU A 66 -11.95 0.28 8.43
C LEU A 66 -11.22 1.48 7.81
N VAL A 67 -10.10 1.90 8.41
CA VAL A 67 -9.31 3.01 7.86
C VAL A 67 -8.69 2.63 6.52
N PHE A 68 -8.26 1.38 6.34
CA PHE A 68 -7.79 0.86 5.07
C PHE A 68 -8.88 0.90 3.98
N CYS A 69 -10.09 0.42 4.27
CA CYS A 69 -11.23 0.50 3.36
C CYS A 69 -11.54 1.96 2.98
N TYR A 70 -11.49 2.88 3.94
CA TYR A 70 -11.65 4.31 3.66
C TYR A 70 -10.56 4.84 2.72
N CYS A 71 -9.30 4.45 2.92
CA CYS A 71 -8.18 4.85 2.07
C CYS A 71 -8.33 4.34 0.63
N ILE A 72 -8.81 3.10 0.45
CA ILE A 72 -9.11 2.51 -0.86
C ILE A 72 -10.26 3.24 -1.55
N LEU A 73 -11.37 3.51 -0.83
CA LEU A 73 -12.56 4.15 -1.40
C LEU A 73 -12.30 5.58 -1.87
N GLN A 74 -11.50 6.33 -1.12
CA GLN A 74 -11.15 7.72 -1.48
C GLN A 74 -10.22 7.80 -2.70
N ASP A 75 -9.45 6.73 -2.93
CA ASP A 75 -8.61 6.49 -4.12
C ASP A 75 -7.78 7.68 -4.61
N SER A 76 -7.11 8.38 -3.69
CA SER A 76 -6.26 9.53 -3.98
C SER A 76 -4.85 9.26 -3.47
N THR A 77 -4.12 8.40 -4.19
CA THR A 77 -2.76 7.96 -3.83
C THR A 77 -1.71 9.02 -4.08
N MET A 78 -1.82 9.76 -5.19
CA MET A 78 -0.84 10.79 -5.57
C MET A 78 -1.55 12.04 -6.06
N VAL A 79 -1.06 13.21 -5.65
CA VAL A 79 -1.51 14.49 -6.19
C VAL A 79 -0.31 15.35 -6.57
N HIS A 80 -0.12 15.59 -7.86
CA HIS A 80 0.92 16.47 -8.38
C HIS A 80 0.30 17.66 -9.10
N SER A 81 0.95 18.81 -9.05
CA SER A 81 0.55 20.02 -9.76
C SER A 81 1.69 20.44 -10.68
N LEU A 82 1.37 20.70 -11.95
CA LEU A 82 2.27 21.33 -12.91
C LEU A 82 1.76 22.75 -13.17
N LYS A 83 2.39 23.73 -12.53
CA LYS A 83 2.07 25.15 -12.67
C LYS A 83 2.89 25.76 -13.80
N LEU A 84 2.25 26.44 -14.73
CA LEU A 84 2.95 27.08 -15.85
C LEU A 84 3.73 28.29 -15.35
N LYS A 85 5.06 28.29 -15.51
CA LYS A 85 5.95 29.36 -15.01
C LYS A 85 6.36 30.35 -16.10
N ALA A 86 6.59 29.84 -17.30
CA ALA A 86 6.95 30.62 -18.47
C ALA A 86 6.42 29.94 -19.73
N PHE A 87 6.19 30.70 -20.81
CA PHE A 87 6.02 30.13 -22.14
C PHE A 87 6.61 31.05 -23.20
N LEU A 88 7.13 30.45 -24.27
CA LEU A 88 7.64 31.17 -25.43
C LEU A 88 6.49 31.41 -26.41
N ASN A 89 6.14 32.67 -26.65
CA ASN A 89 5.31 33.04 -27.80
C ASN A 89 6.22 33.14 -29.03
N THR A 90 5.99 32.29 -30.03
CA THR A 90 6.73 32.30 -31.31
C THR A 90 5.93 32.97 -32.43
N ARG A 91 4.79 33.59 -32.12
CA ARG A 91 4.01 34.32 -33.11
C ARG A 91 4.71 35.63 -33.47
N PRO A 92 4.77 36.00 -34.76
CA PRO A 92 5.55 37.14 -35.24
C PRO A 92 5.12 38.49 -34.67
N ASP A 93 3.88 38.62 -34.18
CA ASP A 93 3.32 39.90 -33.70
C ASP A 93 3.28 40.07 -32.18
N ASP A 94 3.82 39.11 -31.41
CA ASP A 94 3.81 39.15 -29.94
C ASP A 94 5.25 39.07 -29.38
N PRO A 95 5.60 39.83 -28.32
CA PRO A 95 6.93 39.80 -27.74
C PRO A 95 7.33 38.41 -27.22
N ILE A 96 8.58 38.05 -27.50
CA ILE A 96 9.14 36.73 -27.23
C ILE A 96 9.37 36.56 -25.72
N LEU A 97 8.83 35.47 -25.19
CA LEU A 97 8.85 35.05 -23.78
C LEU A 97 8.03 35.94 -22.84
N GLN A 98 6.87 35.45 -22.42
CA GLN A 98 6.12 36.06 -21.33
C GLN A 98 6.29 35.17 -20.09
N LYS A 99 7.01 35.66 -19.07
CA LYS A 99 6.95 35.11 -17.70
C LYS A 99 5.60 35.52 -17.18
N VAL A 100 4.67 34.57 -17.06
CA VAL A 100 3.33 34.94 -16.64
C VAL A 100 2.93 34.21 -15.39
N ASN A 101 2.69 35.00 -14.35
CA ASN A 101 2.16 34.55 -13.08
C ASN A 101 0.64 34.35 -13.22
N PHE A 102 0.23 33.53 -14.18
CA PHE A 102 -1.12 33.04 -14.24
C PHE A 102 -1.25 31.91 -13.23
N GLU A 103 -2.37 31.83 -12.51
CA GLU A 103 -2.72 30.66 -11.68
C GLU A 103 -2.97 29.38 -12.53
N ALA A 104 -2.49 29.37 -13.78
CA ALA A 104 -2.63 28.28 -14.73
C ALA A 104 -1.82 27.08 -14.27
N LYS A 105 -2.51 26.03 -13.86
CA LYS A 105 -1.92 24.76 -13.44
C LYS A 105 -2.80 23.59 -13.84
N VAL A 106 -2.16 22.44 -14.06
CA VAL A 106 -2.86 21.16 -14.15
C VAL A 106 -2.56 20.38 -12.88
N ILE A 107 -3.62 20.00 -12.17
CA ILE A 107 -3.53 19.11 -11.01
C ILE A 107 -3.87 17.71 -11.49
N PHE A 108 -2.96 16.78 -11.26
CA PHE A 108 -3.12 15.36 -11.53
C PHE A 108 -3.37 14.66 -10.20
N ARG A 109 -4.50 13.98 -10.09
CA ARG A 109 -4.80 13.06 -8.99
C ARG A 109 -4.79 11.64 -9.55
N THR A 110 -3.92 10.80 -9.02
CA THR A 110 -3.81 9.39 -9.36
C THR A 110 -4.34 8.56 -8.19
N GLY A 111 -5.03 7.47 -8.51
CA GLY A 111 -5.49 6.46 -7.56
C GLY A 111 -4.90 5.09 -7.89
N ASN A 112 -5.24 4.09 -7.08
CA ASN A 112 -5.03 2.68 -7.38
C ASN A 112 -6.03 2.19 -8.44
N TRP A 113 -7.26 2.72 -8.46
CA TRP A 113 -8.33 2.30 -9.38
C TRP A 113 -8.58 3.32 -10.49
N TYR A 114 -8.59 4.62 -10.17
CA TYR A 114 -8.80 5.68 -11.15
C TYR A 114 -7.53 5.99 -11.95
N THR A 115 -7.70 6.03 -13.28
CA THR A 115 -6.61 6.04 -14.25
C THR A 115 -5.75 7.30 -14.23
N ILE A 116 -6.33 8.46 -13.90
CA ILE A 116 -5.75 9.80 -13.64
C ILE A 116 -6.95 10.78 -13.73
N GLN A 117 -7.23 11.53 -12.67
CA GLN A 117 -8.14 12.68 -12.70
C GLN A 117 -7.34 13.97 -12.94
N GLU A 118 -7.78 14.77 -13.90
CA GLU A 118 -7.11 16.01 -14.30
C GLU A 118 -8.00 17.22 -14.00
N THR A 119 -7.50 18.16 -13.20
CA THR A 119 -8.16 19.45 -12.95
C THR A 119 -7.33 20.55 -13.57
N ILE A 120 -7.87 21.19 -14.61
CA ILE A 120 -7.23 22.32 -15.28
C ILE A 120 -7.73 23.61 -14.64
N VAL A 121 -6.83 24.33 -13.99
CA VAL A 121 -7.10 25.69 -13.51
C VAL A 121 -6.71 26.64 -14.63
N ASN A 122 -7.70 27.31 -15.22
CA ASN A 122 -7.46 28.30 -16.26
C ASN A 122 -7.14 29.67 -15.64
N PRO A 123 -6.36 30.53 -16.31
CA PRO A 123 -6.15 31.89 -15.85
C PRO A 123 -7.47 32.66 -15.79
N THR A 124 -7.68 33.45 -14.74
CA THR A 124 -8.76 34.43 -14.67
C THR A 124 -8.55 35.51 -15.72
N ARG A 125 -9.60 35.85 -16.48
CA ARG A 125 -9.55 36.78 -17.64
C ARG A 125 -9.17 38.23 -17.30
N GLY A 126 -8.81 38.56 -16.06
CA GLY A 126 -8.71 39.92 -15.55
C GLY A 126 -7.34 40.41 -15.09
N ILE A 127 -6.33 39.55 -14.89
CA ILE A 127 -5.09 39.96 -14.23
C ILE A 127 -3.91 39.85 -15.21
N GLY A 128 -3.54 40.97 -15.83
CA GLY A 128 -2.24 41.20 -16.48
C GLY A 128 -1.93 40.41 -17.76
N GLY A 129 -2.89 39.66 -18.32
CA GLY A 129 -2.68 38.78 -19.48
C GLY A 129 -3.27 39.26 -20.79
N TYR A 130 -2.50 39.23 -21.88
CA TYR A 130 -2.99 39.48 -23.24
C TYR A 130 -4.04 38.42 -23.64
N ARG A 131 -5.24 38.83 -24.08
CA ARG A 131 -6.33 37.89 -24.45
C ARG A 131 -5.93 36.87 -25.53
N LYS A 132 -4.93 37.19 -26.35
CA LYS A 132 -4.38 36.31 -27.40
C LYS A 132 -3.49 35.17 -26.87
N SER A 133 -3.02 35.22 -25.62
CA SER A 133 -2.17 34.17 -25.03
C SER A 133 -2.93 33.00 -24.41
N TYR A 134 -4.24 33.13 -24.15
CA TYR A 134 -5.06 32.07 -23.54
C TYR A 134 -5.08 30.74 -24.34
N PRO A 135 -5.23 30.75 -25.69
CA PRO A 135 -5.12 29.52 -26.48
C PRO A 135 -3.73 28.87 -26.37
N LEU A 136 -2.66 29.68 -26.41
CA LEU A 136 -1.28 29.22 -26.27
C LEU A 136 -1.03 28.58 -24.89
N ILE A 137 -1.57 29.17 -23.83
CA ILE A 137 -1.51 28.61 -22.47
C ILE A 137 -2.21 27.26 -22.42
N ARG A 138 -3.40 27.13 -23.03
CA ARG A 138 -4.15 25.87 -23.08
C ARG A 138 -3.37 24.77 -23.83
N ASP A 139 -2.74 25.11 -24.96
CA ASP A 139 -1.89 24.18 -25.71
C ASP A 139 -0.69 23.70 -24.89
N LYS A 140 -0.09 24.59 -24.09
CA LYS A 140 1.01 24.20 -23.18
C LYS A 140 0.51 23.34 -22.01
N LEU A 141 -0.66 23.62 -21.44
CA LEU A 141 -1.26 22.76 -20.41
C LEU A 141 -1.52 21.33 -20.94
N HIS A 142 -1.83 21.16 -22.24
CA HIS A 142 -1.86 19.82 -22.86
C HIS A 142 -0.49 19.14 -22.90
N SER A 143 0.61 19.90 -23.05
CA SER A 143 1.97 19.35 -22.98
C SER A 143 2.33 18.84 -21.58
N ALA A 144 1.82 19.50 -20.52
CA ALA A 144 1.97 19.03 -19.14
C ALA A 144 1.34 17.64 -18.95
N ARG A 145 0.17 17.41 -19.56
CA ARG A 145 -0.51 16.10 -19.55
C ARG A 145 0.35 15.01 -20.19
N SER A 146 0.88 15.26 -21.37
CA SER A 146 1.72 14.29 -22.09
C SER A 146 3.00 13.98 -21.32
N MET A 147 3.61 14.97 -20.67
CA MET A 147 4.78 14.80 -19.81
C MET A 147 4.45 13.95 -18.58
N TYR A 148 3.34 14.24 -17.90
CA TYR A 148 2.90 13.47 -16.73
C TYR A 148 2.64 12.00 -17.08
N LYS A 149 1.88 11.75 -18.16
CA LYS A 149 1.59 10.39 -18.62
C LYS A 149 2.88 9.64 -18.99
N ARG A 150 3.80 10.27 -19.71
CA ARG A 150 5.10 9.66 -20.06
C ARG A 150 5.89 9.28 -18.81
N CYS A 151 5.97 10.14 -17.81
CA CYS A 151 6.66 9.82 -16.57
C CYS A 151 5.96 8.74 -15.73
N LEU A 152 4.63 8.68 -15.78
CA LEU A 152 3.86 7.66 -15.06
C LEU A 152 4.02 6.28 -15.70
N THR A 153 3.84 6.17 -17.02
CA THR A 153 3.77 4.87 -17.71
C THR A 153 5.08 4.39 -18.29
N THR A 154 6.00 5.31 -18.62
CA THR A 154 7.20 5.00 -19.41
C THR A 154 8.48 5.04 -18.58
N ASN A 155 8.40 5.47 -17.31
CA ASN A 155 9.55 5.46 -16.43
C ASN A 155 9.75 4.05 -15.83
N PHE A 156 10.93 3.48 -16.06
CA PHE A 156 11.31 2.15 -15.59
C PHE A 156 11.29 1.99 -14.06
N ARG A 157 11.39 3.08 -13.30
CA ARG A 157 11.30 3.04 -11.83
C ARG A 157 9.87 3.15 -11.34
N THR A 158 9.02 3.91 -12.02
CA THR A 158 7.65 4.19 -11.56
C THR A 158 6.71 3.02 -11.82
N SER A 159 6.66 2.51 -13.07
CA SER A 159 5.67 1.49 -13.45
C SER A 159 5.80 0.19 -12.66
N PRO A 160 7.00 -0.45 -12.56
CA PRO A 160 7.11 -1.73 -11.85
C PRO A 160 6.81 -1.62 -10.35
N ILE A 161 7.08 -0.46 -9.75
CA ILE A 161 6.80 -0.21 -8.33
C ILE A 161 5.29 -0.09 -8.10
N LEU A 162 4.57 0.57 -9.01
CA LEU A 162 3.10 0.61 -8.98
C LEU A 162 2.50 -0.78 -9.20
N ASP A 163 3.05 -1.57 -10.11
CA ASP A 163 2.58 -2.95 -10.36
C ASP A 163 2.76 -3.83 -9.11
N MET A 164 3.92 -3.74 -8.45
CA MET A 164 4.18 -4.45 -7.18
C MET A 164 3.29 -3.95 -6.03
N ALA A 165 3.05 -2.64 -5.96
CA ALA A 165 2.13 -2.07 -4.97
C ALA A 165 0.70 -2.62 -5.17
N ASN A 166 0.22 -2.70 -6.40
CA ASN A 166 -1.08 -3.26 -6.75
C ASN A 166 -1.15 -4.77 -6.44
N LEU A 167 -0.09 -5.53 -6.72
CA LEU A 167 -0.03 -6.94 -6.35
C LEU A 167 -0.15 -7.13 -4.83
N PHE A 168 0.61 -6.34 -4.05
CA PHE A 168 0.55 -6.37 -2.60
C PHE A 168 -0.79 -5.89 -2.04
N LEU A 169 -1.44 -4.93 -2.72
CA LEU A 169 -2.79 -4.52 -2.38
C LEU A 169 -3.75 -5.70 -2.49
N VAL A 170 -3.74 -6.41 -3.61
CA VAL A 170 -4.68 -7.52 -3.86
C VAL A 170 -4.39 -8.69 -2.93
N VAL A 171 -3.15 -9.19 -2.92
CA VAL A 171 -2.75 -10.36 -2.10
C VAL A 171 -2.91 -10.04 -0.62
N GLY A 172 -2.44 -8.87 -0.19
CA GLY A 172 -2.58 -8.40 1.19
C GLY A 172 -4.04 -8.30 1.60
N SER A 173 -4.92 -7.75 0.75
CA SER A 173 -6.35 -7.63 1.05
C SER A 173 -7.02 -8.99 1.22
N VAL A 174 -6.74 -9.94 0.33
CA VAL A 174 -7.31 -11.30 0.42
C VAL A 174 -6.89 -11.97 1.72
N ILE A 175 -5.59 -11.98 2.03
CA ILE A 175 -5.06 -12.61 3.24
C ILE A 175 -5.62 -11.92 4.49
N TYR A 176 -5.64 -10.58 4.49
CA TYR A 176 -6.04 -9.81 5.65
C TYR A 176 -7.54 -9.97 5.92
N VAL A 177 -8.42 -9.91 4.92
CA VAL A 177 -9.87 -10.15 5.08
C VAL A 177 -10.15 -11.61 5.48
N PHE A 178 -9.43 -12.57 4.90
CA PHE A 178 -9.56 -13.99 5.26
C PHE A 178 -9.16 -14.28 6.71
N ALA A 179 -8.30 -13.45 7.32
CA ALA A 179 -7.96 -13.59 8.73
C ALA A 179 -9.17 -13.44 9.66
N GLY A 180 -10.14 -12.59 9.33
CA GLY A 180 -11.31 -12.31 10.18
C GLY A 180 -12.10 -13.58 10.56
N PRO A 181 -12.57 -14.38 9.59
CA PRO A 181 -13.23 -15.66 9.88
C PRO A 181 -12.37 -16.66 10.67
N LEU A 182 -11.05 -16.65 10.47
CA LEU A 182 -10.12 -17.56 11.16
C LEU A 182 -10.04 -17.33 12.67
N VAL A 183 -10.48 -16.17 13.16
CA VAL A 183 -10.62 -15.89 14.60
C VAL A 183 -11.41 -17.02 15.28
N ILE A 184 -12.46 -17.53 14.60
CA ILE A 184 -13.37 -18.58 15.09
C ILE A 184 -12.75 -19.98 15.02
N LEU A 185 -11.88 -20.24 14.03
CA LEU A 185 -11.37 -21.58 13.74
C LEU A 185 -9.99 -21.84 14.37
N SER A 186 -9.07 -20.87 14.32
CA SER A 186 -7.72 -21.01 14.85
C SER A 186 -7.08 -19.67 15.17
N ARG A 187 -6.79 -19.45 16.45
CA ARG A 187 -6.12 -18.24 16.96
C ARG A 187 -4.74 -18.02 16.30
N GLY A 188 -3.97 -19.09 16.14
CA GLY A 188 -2.65 -19.04 15.51
C GLY A 188 -2.74 -18.63 14.03
N ALA A 189 -3.70 -19.19 13.29
CA ALA A 189 -3.93 -18.84 11.90
C ALA A 189 -4.42 -17.39 11.75
N PHE A 190 -5.29 -16.92 12.66
CA PHE A 190 -5.71 -15.52 12.69
C PHE A 190 -4.53 -14.55 12.86
N TYR A 191 -3.63 -14.80 13.81
CA TYR A 191 -2.46 -13.94 14.01
C TYR A 191 -1.52 -13.96 12.81
N GLN A 192 -1.26 -15.14 12.22
CA GLN A 192 -0.39 -15.29 11.06
C GLN A 192 -0.95 -14.58 9.82
N CYS A 193 -2.22 -14.82 9.47
CA CYS A 193 -2.85 -14.18 8.33
C CYS A 193 -2.99 -12.67 8.53
N SER A 194 -3.38 -12.22 9.73
CA SER A 194 -3.46 -10.77 10.03
C SER A 194 -2.09 -10.09 9.92
N MET A 195 -1.02 -10.74 10.40
CA MET A 195 0.35 -10.25 10.29
C MET A 195 0.80 -10.16 8.83
N LEU A 196 0.69 -11.25 8.07
CA LEU A 196 1.12 -11.28 6.66
C LEU A 196 0.33 -10.29 5.81
N GLY A 197 -0.98 -10.23 5.98
CA GLY A 197 -1.83 -9.25 5.33
C GLY A 197 -1.42 -7.82 5.67
N SER A 198 -1.17 -7.53 6.95
CA SER A 198 -0.69 -6.21 7.41
C SER A 198 0.63 -5.81 6.74
N VAL A 199 1.59 -6.73 6.61
CA VAL A 199 2.89 -6.47 5.98
C VAL A 199 2.71 -6.12 4.50
N PHE A 200 1.93 -6.90 3.75
CA PHE A 200 1.68 -6.62 2.33
C PHE A 200 0.95 -5.29 2.14
N LEU A 201 -0.10 -5.02 2.93
CA LEU A 201 -0.86 -3.78 2.83
C LEU A 201 -0.03 -2.56 3.24
N GLY A 202 0.80 -2.68 4.28
CA GLY A 202 1.76 -1.64 4.67
C GLY A 202 2.79 -1.37 3.58
N ALA A 203 3.34 -2.44 2.97
CA ALA A 203 4.29 -2.33 1.86
C ALA A 203 3.67 -1.65 0.63
N CYS A 204 2.40 -1.93 0.31
CA CYS A 204 1.67 -1.26 -0.76
C CYS A 204 1.65 0.27 -0.59
N PHE A 205 1.34 0.78 0.61
CA PHE A 205 1.33 2.23 0.86
C PHE A 205 2.72 2.85 0.76
N LEU A 206 3.76 2.16 1.24
CA LEU A 206 5.14 2.62 1.14
C LEU A 206 5.64 2.65 -0.31
N LEU A 207 5.32 1.62 -1.10
CA LEU A 207 5.66 1.55 -2.53
C LEU A 207 4.94 2.62 -3.34
N ASN A 208 3.65 2.85 -3.07
CA ASN A 208 2.92 3.97 -3.67
C ASN A 208 3.60 5.32 -3.36
N LYS A 209 3.98 5.56 -2.11
CA LYS A 209 4.72 6.78 -1.74
C LYS A 209 6.07 6.88 -2.47
N ALA A 210 6.79 5.78 -2.62
CA ALA A 210 8.06 5.74 -3.37
C ALA A 210 7.85 6.01 -4.88
N ALA A 211 6.84 5.40 -5.49
CA ALA A 211 6.46 5.65 -6.89
C ALA A 211 6.09 7.11 -7.12
N SER A 212 5.41 7.75 -6.16
CA SER A 212 5.15 9.19 -6.22
C SER A 212 6.44 10.02 -6.24
N GLY A 213 7.46 9.63 -5.46
CA GLY A 213 8.78 10.26 -5.47
C GLY A 213 9.48 10.10 -6.83
N PHE A 214 9.51 8.89 -7.39
CA PHE A 214 10.10 8.66 -8.72
C PHE A 214 9.38 9.42 -9.84
N LEU A 215 8.05 9.52 -9.75
CA LEU A 215 7.25 10.31 -10.67
C LEU A 215 7.61 11.80 -10.57
N PHE A 216 7.73 12.34 -9.36
CA PHE A 216 8.14 13.72 -9.13
C PHE A 216 9.54 14.00 -9.67
N ASP A 217 10.52 13.13 -9.39
CA ASP A 217 11.87 13.23 -9.93
C ASP A 217 11.90 13.17 -11.47
N CYS A 218 11.07 12.31 -12.07
CA CYS A 218 10.93 12.24 -13.52
C CYS A 218 10.40 13.55 -14.10
N LEU A 219 9.40 14.17 -13.46
CA LEU A 219 8.83 15.45 -13.89
C LEU A 219 9.87 16.57 -13.83
N LEU A 220 10.69 16.62 -12.78
CA LEU A 220 11.78 17.58 -12.66
C LEU A 220 12.85 17.37 -13.74
N ASN A 221 13.27 16.12 -13.98
CA ASN A 221 14.35 15.80 -14.93
C ASN A 221 13.92 15.90 -16.40
N THR A 222 12.66 15.59 -16.73
CA THR A 222 12.15 15.70 -18.11
C THR A 222 12.10 17.15 -18.58
N GLN A 223 12.13 18.10 -17.64
CA GLN A 223 12.14 19.53 -17.93
C GLN A 223 13.56 20.12 -18.03
N SER A 224 14.60 19.37 -17.65
CA SER A 224 16.01 19.83 -17.61
C SER A 224 16.85 19.41 -18.83
N ILE A 225 16.34 18.56 -19.73
CA ILE A 225 17.08 18.05 -20.89
C ILE A 225 16.33 18.34 -22.19
N GLN A 226 16.91 19.17 -23.06
CA GLN A 226 16.65 19.14 -24.50
C GLN A 226 17.99 19.05 -25.25
N VAL A 227 18.17 17.99 -26.02
CA VAL A 227 19.19 17.86 -27.07
C VAL A 227 18.44 17.64 -28.37
N ASP A 228 18.84 18.35 -29.42
CA ASP A 228 18.50 17.97 -30.80
C ASP A 228 19.79 17.81 -31.61
N ASN A 229 19.81 16.77 -32.44
CA ASN A 229 20.95 16.38 -33.30
C ASN A 229 21.08 17.26 -34.56
N HIS A 230 20.25 18.29 -34.72
CA HIS A 230 20.18 19.10 -35.93
C HIS A 230 20.61 20.56 -35.77
N GLY A 231 21.36 20.91 -34.72
CA GLY A 231 22.15 22.16 -34.67
C GLY A 231 21.35 23.47 -34.79
N GLY A 232 20.04 23.46 -34.57
CA GLY A 232 19.19 24.66 -34.56
C GLY A 232 19.06 25.23 -33.14
N TYR A 233 19.73 26.35 -32.89
CA TYR A 233 19.74 27.06 -31.60
C TYR A 233 18.34 27.44 -31.10
N LYS A 234 18.06 27.11 -29.83
CA LYS A 234 17.93 28.17 -28.82
C LYS A 234 18.43 27.64 -27.48
N GLU A 235 19.57 28.21 -27.10
CA GLU A 235 20.21 28.17 -25.79
C GLU A 235 19.24 28.02 -24.64
N LYS A 236 19.68 27.29 -23.61
CA LYS A 236 19.32 27.49 -22.20
C LYS A 236 18.48 28.76 -22.02
N LEU A 237 17.17 28.61 -21.94
CA LEU A 237 16.33 29.65 -21.41
C LEU A 237 16.53 29.63 -19.88
N TYR A 238 17.71 30.09 -19.46
CA TYR A 238 18.09 30.50 -18.11
C TYR A 238 17.67 29.59 -16.95
N ASN A 239 18.04 28.30 -16.89
CA ASN A 239 17.62 27.45 -15.75
C ASN A 239 16.09 27.54 -15.47
N MET A 240 15.26 27.96 -16.44
CA MET A 240 13.85 28.23 -16.24
C MET A 240 13.07 27.05 -16.81
N THR A 241 12.53 26.24 -15.91
CA THR A 241 11.60 25.18 -16.25
C THR A 241 10.29 25.78 -16.77
N LEU A 242 9.71 25.15 -17.81
CA LEU A 242 8.41 25.55 -18.38
C LEU A 242 7.29 25.42 -17.35
N PHE A 243 7.36 24.36 -16.54
CA PHE A 243 6.47 24.11 -15.42
C PHE A 243 7.24 24.15 -14.10
N GLU A 244 6.55 24.57 -13.06
CA GLU A 244 6.93 24.32 -11.68
C GLU A 244 6.15 23.08 -11.23
N ALA A 245 6.87 22.00 -10.93
CA ALA A 245 6.29 20.79 -10.40
C ALA A 245 6.15 20.91 -8.88
N GLU A 246 4.92 20.77 -8.39
CA GLU A 246 4.59 20.80 -6.97
C GLU A 246 4.01 19.44 -6.58
N SER A 247 4.54 18.85 -5.51
CA SER A 247 3.95 17.66 -4.90
C SER A 247 2.95 18.07 -3.82
N LEU A 248 1.67 17.77 -4.02
CA LEU A 248 0.57 18.14 -3.12
C LEU A 248 0.10 16.93 -2.31
N MET A 249 1.03 16.15 -1.75
CA MET A 249 0.71 14.90 -1.03
C MET A 249 -0.17 15.12 0.21
N GLU A 250 -0.19 16.32 0.77
CA GLU A 250 -1.16 16.73 1.81
C GLU A 250 -2.63 16.59 1.34
N LYS A 251 -2.88 16.67 0.03
CA LYS A 251 -4.19 16.49 -0.61
C LYS A 251 -4.43 15.06 -1.11
N ALA A 252 -3.41 14.21 -1.00
CA ALA A 252 -3.46 12.79 -1.30
C ALA A 252 -3.86 12.02 -0.03
N THR A 253 -5.16 12.03 0.27
CA THR A 253 -5.73 11.42 1.48
C THR A 253 -5.28 9.97 1.67
N THR A 254 -5.20 9.17 0.61
CA THR A 254 -4.73 7.78 0.65
C THR A 254 -3.24 7.66 1.00
N SER A 255 -2.40 8.60 0.56
CA SER A 255 -0.97 8.61 0.95
C SER A 255 -0.77 9.08 2.39
N GLY A 256 -1.49 10.11 2.83
CA GLY A 256 -1.41 10.61 4.20
C GLY A 256 -1.92 9.59 5.23
N LEU A 257 -3.18 9.16 5.09
CA LEU A 257 -3.79 8.18 6.00
C LEU A 257 -3.23 6.78 5.81
N GLY A 258 -2.88 6.38 4.58
CA GLY A 258 -2.31 5.05 4.31
C GLY A 258 -0.96 4.83 4.99
N VAL A 259 -0.08 5.84 5.00
CA VAL A 259 1.19 5.77 5.76
C VAL A 259 0.92 5.72 7.26
N LEU A 260 -0.07 6.45 7.76
CA LEU A 260 -0.44 6.44 9.17
C LEU A 260 -1.00 5.07 9.59
N VAL A 261 -1.86 4.45 8.78
CA VAL A 261 -2.34 3.08 9.00
C VAL A 261 -1.21 2.06 8.89
N ALA A 262 -0.29 2.23 7.93
CA ALA A 262 0.86 1.35 7.81
C ALA A 262 1.73 1.35 9.09
N LEU A 263 1.96 2.54 9.67
CA LEU A 263 2.83 2.70 10.84
C LEU A 263 2.13 2.45 12.18
N LEU A 264 0.86 2.84 12.33
CA LEU A 264 0.12 2.79 13.60
C LEU A 264 -0.93 1.68 13.66
N GLY A 265 -1.26 1.05 12.54
CA GLY A 265 -2.18 -0.09 12.47
C GLY A 265 -1.45 -1.37 12.12
N PHE A 266 -0.95 -1.46 10.89
CA PHE A 266 -0.37 -2.69 10.33
C PHE A 266 0.95 -3.09 10.97
N LEU A 267 1.86 -2.15 11.23
CA LEU A 267 3.12 -2.46 11.89
C LEU A 267 2.92 -2.99 13.33
N PRO A 268 2.11 -2.36 14.19
CA PRO A 268 1.75 -2.92 15.49
C PRO A 268 1.06 -4.28 15.39
N LEU A 269 0.14 -4.47 14.44
CA LEU A 269 -0.50 -5.76 14.21
C LEU A 269 0.49 -6.84 13.78
N ALA A 270 1.50 -6.50 12.99
CA ALA A 270 2.54 -7.44 12.60
C ALA A 270 3.41 -7.84 13.81
N ILE A 271 3.81 -6.87 14.64
CA ILE A 271 4.60 -7.10 15.85
C ILE A 271 3.80 -7.94 16.85
N MET A 272 2.56 -7.55 17.12
CA MET A 272 1.67 -8.28 18.01
C MET A 272 1.39 -9.67 17.45
N GLY A 273 1.11 -9.84 16.16
CA GLY A 273 0.89 -11.17 15.57
C GLY A 273 2.09 -12.10 15.81
N CYS A 274 3.31 -11.59 15.61
CA CYS A 274 4.55 -12.31 15.92
C CYS A 274 4.65 -12.74 17.40
N LEU A 275 4.33 -11.83 18.33
CA LEU A 275 4.32 -12.12 19.77
C LEU A 275 3.23 -13.11 20.15
N GLY A 276 2.02 -12.97 19.60
CA GLY A 276 0.89 -13.87 19.81
C GLY A 276 1.20 -15.30 19.35
N ILE A 277 1.87 -15.46 18.20
CA ILE A 277 2.31 -16.79 17.72
C ILE A 277 3.33 -17.41 18.68
N LYS A 278 4.32 -16.62 19.14
CA LYS A 278 5.40 -17.13 20.02
C LYS A 278 4.97 -17.40 21.46
N LEU A 279 4.07 -16.59 22.00
CA LEU A 279 3.66 -16.64 23.41
C LEU A 279 2.37 -17.44 23.63
N LEU A 280 1.46 -17.42 22.65
CA LEU A 280 0.09 -17.93 22.79
C LEU A 280 -0.28 -19.01 21.75
N GLY A 281 0.60 -19.28 20.79
CA GLY A 281 0.39 -20.25 19.71
C GLY A 281 0.80 -21.68 20.03
N ARG A 282 1.20 -21.98 21.28
CA ARG A 282 1.34 -23.38 21.69
C ARG A 282 -0.05 -23.97 21.88
N PRO A 283 -0.36 -25.13 21.26
CA PRO A 283 -1.57 -25.86 21.61
C PRO A 283 -1.50 -26.20 23.10
N VAL A 284 -2.55 -25.87 23.83
CA VAL A 284 -2.87 -26.47 25.14
C VAL A 284 -3.93 -27.50 24.83
#